data_AF-A0A7Z9LUN3-F1
#
_entry.id   AF-A0A7Z9LUN3-F1
#
_cell.length_a   1.000
_cell.length_b   1.000
_cell.length_c   1.000
_cell.angle_alpha   90.00
_cell.angle_beta   90.00
_cell.angle_gamma   90.00
#
_symmetry.space_group_name_H-M   'P 1'
#
loop_
_entity.id
_entity.type
_entity.pdbx_description
1 polymer ?
#
loop_
_entity_poly.entity_id
_entity_poly.type
_entity_poly.pdbx_seq_one_letter_code
_entity_poly.pdbx_strand_id
1 'polypeptide(L)'
;ANQLLLSVGLKRYGAPATLEKGTHALEEYLHNQLGIPEKQFRVVEGSGISRKNRFTPETVWKILKAFSVHKNLLNRENGILFKTGTLHGISTMAGYLPGSKPLYFVILLNQQKNRRDKILKLLLATDFSK
;
A
#
# COMPACT_ATOMS: atom_id res chain seq x y z
N ALA A 1 -5.69 4.44 11.65
CA ALA A 1 -6.05 4.33 10.23
C ALA A 1 -7.56 4.28 10.00
N ASN A 2 -8.33 3.40 10.65
CA ASN A 2 -9.79 3.33 10.45
C ASN A 2 -10.53 4.65 10.73
N GLN A 3 -10.08 5.46 11.68
CA GLN A 3 -10.69 6.77 11.92
C GLN A 3 -10.57 7.73 10.72
N LEU A 4 -9.46 7.67 9.97
CA LEU A 4 -9.31 8.44 8.74
C LEU A 4 -10.27 7.91 7.66
N LEU A 5 -10.38 6.58 7.52
CA LEU A 5 -11.30 5.96 6.58
C LEU A 5 -12.77 6.34 6.88
N LEU A 6 -13.16 6.30 8.15
CA LEU A 6 -14.49 6.73 8.62
C LEU A 6 -14.71 8.23 8.35
N SER A 7 -13.70 9.07 8.58
CA SER A 7 -13.77 10.51 8.32
C SER A 7 -13.93 10.82 6.83
N VAL A 8 -13.25 10.07 5.96
CA VAL A 8 -13.42 10.18 4.50
C VAL A 8 -14.86 9.80 4.11
N GLY A 9 -15.38 8.68 4.63
CA GLY A 9 -16.76 8.26 4.38
C GLY A 9 -17.79 9.29 4.87
N LEU A 10 -17.59 9.84 6.06
CA LEU A 10 -18.43 10.91 6.63
C LEU A 10 -18.39 12.16 5.75
N LYS A 11 -17.20 12.58 5.30
CA LYS A 11 -17.03 13.77 4.46
C LYS A 11 -17.63 13.59 3.07
N ARG A 12 -17.57 12.37 2.51
CA ARG A 12 -18.05 12.07 1.15
C ARG A 12 -19.55 11.80 1.09
N TYR A 13 -20.11 11.08 2.06
CA TYR A 13 -21.48 10.57 2.05
C TYR A 13 -22.33 10.96 3.27
N GLY A 14 -21.85 11.89 4.10
CA GLY A 14 -22.57 12.40 5.28
C GLY A 14 -22.69 11.41 6.44
N ALA A 15 -23.32 11.86 7.52
CA ALA A 15 -23.51 11.07 8.74
C ALA A 15 -24.50 9.90 8.53
N PRO A 16 -24.44 8.83 9.36
CA PRO A 16 -23.37 8.52 10.30
C PRO A 16 -22.09 8.05 9.57
N ALA A 17 -20.95 8.10 10.27
CA ALA A 17 -19.69 7.56 9.76
C ALA A 17 -19.71 6.03 9.84
N THR A 18 -19.59 5.35 8.68
CA THR A 18 -19.59 3.88 8.60
C THR A 18 -18.37 3.37 7.82
N LEU A 19 -17.95 2.13 8.11
CA LEU A 19 -16.86 1.50 7.36
C LEU A 19 -17.22 1.35 5.88
N GLU A 20 -18.45 0.97 5.57
CA GLU A 20 -18.96 0.83 4.21
C GLU A 20 -18.84 2.12 3.39
N LYS A 21 -19.25 3.26 3.96
CA LYS A 21 -19.07 4.58 3.31
C LYS A 21 -17.59 4.90 3.11
N GLY A 22 -16.74 4.55 4.08
CA GLY A 22 -15.31 4.77 3.98
C GLY A 22 -14.64 3.90 2.90
N THR A 23 -14.95 2.60 2.87
CA THR A 23 -14.43 1.68 1.85
C THR A 23 -14.95 2.05 0.48
N HIS A 24 -16.24 2.37 0.33
CA HIS A 24 -16.80 2.79 -0.95
C HIS A 24 -16.09 4.04 -1.50
N ALA A 25 -15.84 5.07 -0.67
CA ALA A 25 -15.08 6.25 -1.08
C ALA A 25 -13.65 5.91 -1.52
N LEU A 26 -13.01 4.96 -0.85
CA LEU A 26 -11.66 4.51 -1.21
C LEU A 26 -11.67 3.70 -2.52
N GLU A 27 -12.65 2.82 -2.71
CA GLU A 27 -12.81 2.01 -3.92
C GLU A 27 -13.12 2.90 -5.14
N GLU A 28 -13.98 3.91 -4.99
CA GLU A 28 -14.20 4.96 -6.01
C GLU A 28 -12.89 5.64 -6.39
N TYR A 29 -12.06 6.01 -5.41
CA TYR A 29 -10.77 6.65 -5.69
C TYR A 29 -9.81 5.71 -6.42
N LEU A 30 -9.65 4.47 -5.96
CA LEU A 30 -8.77 3.48 -6.60
C LEU A 30 -9.22 3.18 -8.03
N HIS A 31 -10.53 3.06 -8.27
CA HIS A 31 -11.07 2.76 -9.59
C HIS A 31 -11.02 3.98 -10.51
N ASN A 32 -11.69 5.08 -10.11
CA ASN A 32 -11.95 6.21 -10.99
C ASN A 32 -10.74 7.12 -11.15
N GLN A 33 -9.91 7.28 -10.11
CA GLN A 33 -8.76 8.21 -10.14
C GLN A 33 -7.46 7.50 -10.51
N LEU A 34 -7.26 6.26 -10.04
CA LEU A 34 -6.03 5.51 -10.29
C LEU A 34 -6.16 4.45 -11.41
N GLY A 35 -7.36 4.28 -11.97
CA GLY A 35 -7.60 3.32 -13.06
C GLY A 35 -7.26 1.89 -12.66
N ILE A 36 -7.55 1.51 -11.40
CA ILE A 36 -7.31 0.16 -10.89
C ILE A 36 -8.59 -0.67 -11.11
N PRO A 37 -8.53 -1.80 -11.82
CA PRO A 37 -9.69 -2.69 -11.95
C PRO A 37 -10.12 -3.24 -10.60
N GLU A 38 -11.42 -3.30 -10.33
CA GLU A 38 -11.98 -3.78 -9.06
C GLU A 38 -11.46 -5.17 -8.68
N LYS A 39 -11.26 -6.07 -9.66
CA LYS A 39 -10.69 -7.40 -9.44
C LYS A 39 -9.28 -7.42 -8.84
N GLN A 40 -8.55 -6.29 -8.86
CA GLN A 40 -7.18 -6.19 -8.35
C GLN A 40 -7.10 -5.74 -6.88
N PHE A 41 -8.24 -5.46 -6.24
CA PHE A 41 -8.27 -5.14 -4.82
C PHE A 41 -9.56 -5.61 -4.14
N ARG A 42 -9.50 -5.68 -2.82
CA ARG A 42 -10.68 -5.76 -1.95
C ARG A 42 -10.32 -5.03 -0.67
N VAL A 43 -11.06 -4.00 -0.32
CA VAL A 43 -10.81 -3.23 0.91
C VAL A 43 -12.01 -3.33 1.82
N VAL A 44 -11.82 -3.93 3.00
CA VAL A 44 -12.89 -4.02 4.00
C VAL A 44 -12.66 -3.11 5.19
N GLU A 45 -11.43 -2.60 5.36
CA GLU A 45 -11.05 -1.63 6.39
C GLU A 45 -9.65 -1.04 6.09
N GLY A 46 -9.30 0.07 6.75
CA GLY A 46 -8.13 0.90 6.39
C GLY A 46 -6.87 0.68 7.21
N SER A 47 -6.90 -0.11 8.28
CA SER A 47 -5.72 -0.41 9.11
C SER A 47 -4.86 -1.55 8.57
N GLY A 48 -5.41 -2.43 7.75
CA GLY A 48 -4.72 -3.59 7.22
C GLY A 48 -4.72 -4.81 8.15
N ILE A 49 -5.48 -4.79 9.25
CA ILE A 49 -5.63 -5.92 10.19
C ILE A 49 -6.50 -7.02 9.58
N SER A 50 -7.50 -6.65 8.78
CA SER A 50 -8.42 -7.63 8.22
C SER A 50 -7.72 -8.53 7.20
N ARG A 51 -7.76 -9.84 7.46
CA ARG A 51 -7.33 -10.86 6.49
C ARG A 51 -8.22 -10.95 5.25
N LYS A 52 -9.27 -10.13 5.13
CA LYS A 52 -10.08 -10.03 3.91
C LYS A 52 -9.57 -8.94 2.95
N ASN A 53 -8.68 -8.06 3.40
CA ASN A 53 -8.03 -7.10 2.51
C ASN A 53 -7.17 -7.83 1.47
N ARG A 54 -7.32 -7.48 0.19
CA ARG A 54 -6.54 -8.04 -0.92
C ARG A 54 -6.06 -6.91 -1.80
N PHE A 55 -4.82 -7.01 -2.23
CA PHE A 55 -4.21 -6.12 -3.21
C PHE A 55 -3.24 -6.93 -4.05
N THR A 56 -3.24 -6.70 -5.35
CA THR A 56 -2.16 -7.16 -6.23
C THR A 56 -0.92 -6.28 -6.05
N PRO A 57 0.29 -6.77 -6.35
CA PRO A 57 1.48 -5.93 -6.37
C PRO A 57 1.32 -4.70 -7.27
N GLU A 58 0.66 -4.85 -8.42
CA GLU A 58 0.39 -3.79 -9.39
C GLU A 58 -0.50 -2.70 -8.80
N THR A 59 -1.51 -3.07 -8.00
CA THR A 59 -2.35 -2.10 -7.26
C THR A 59 -1.51 -1.26 -6.32
N VAL A 60 -0.66 -1.89 -5.51
CA VAL A 60 0.19 -1.18 -4.55
C VAL A 60 1.19 -0.28 -5.28
N TRP A 61 1.74 -0.73 -6.40
CA TRP A 61 2.63 0.08 -7.24
C TRP A 61 1.92 1.34 -7.79
N LYS A 62 0.70 1.21 -8.33
CA LYS A 62 -0.09 2.37 -8.79
C LYS A 62 -0.38 3.35 -7.66
N ILE A 63 -0.70 2.84 -6.47
CA ILE A 63 -0.87 3.68 -5.27
C ILE A 63 0.43 4.41 -4.92
N LEU A 64 1.58 3.73 -4.91
CA LEU A 64 2.88 4.37 -4.68
C LEU A 64 3.18 5.44 -5.75
N LYS A 65 2.87 5.19 -7.01
CA LYS A 65 3.07 6.18 -8.08
C LYS A 65 2.30 7.48 -7.80
N ALA A 66 1.01 7.36 -7.43
CA ALA A 66 0.19 8.51 -7.05
C ALA A 66 0.67 9.16 -5.73
N PHE A 67 1.14 8.36 -4.78
CA PHE A 67 1.65 8.82 -3.48
C PHE A 67 3.04 9.47 -3.55
N SER A 68 3.70 9.48 -4.71
CA SER A 68 5.10 9.93 -4.85
C SER A 68 5.35 11.37 -4.37
N VAL A 69 4.35 12.25 -4.51
CA VAL A 69 4.39 13.64 -4.01
C VAL A 69 4.38 13.73 -2.48
N HIS A 70 3.96 12.66 -1.79
CA HIS A 70 3.88 12.56 -0.33
C HIS A 70 4.84 11.50 0.24
N LYS A 71 5.81 11.02 -0.55
CA LYS A 71 6.74 9.94 -0.15
C LYS A 71 7.52 10.20 1.13
N ASN A 72 7.67 11.48 1.52
CA ASN A 72 8.33 11.91 2.76
C ASN A 72 7.54 11.53 4.03
N LEU A 73 6.27 11.15 3.92
CA LEU A 73 5.47 10.64 5.03
C LEU A 73 5.78 9.17 5.38
N LEU A 74 6.57 8.47 4.56
CA LEU A 74 6.99 7.10 4.83
C LEU A 74 8.18 7.05 5.80
N ASN A 75 8.35 5.89 6.44
CA ASN A 75 9.56 5.61 7.20
C ASN A 75 10.77 5.67 6.26
N ARG A 76 11.89 6.17 6.78
CA ARG A 76 13.15 6.27 6.06
C ARG A 76 14.23 5.47 6.77
N GLU A 77 14.91 4.59 6.04
CA GLU A 77 16.07 3.85 6.54
C GLU A 77 17.07 3.63 5.40
N ASN A 78 18.34 3.99 5.59
CA ASN A 78 19.41 3.80 4.59
C ASN A 78 19.06 4.33 3.17
N GLY A 79 18.36 5.47 3.11
CA GLY A 79 17.91 6.09 1.84
C GLY A 79 16.65 5.47 1.23
N ILE A 80 16.11 4.42 1.82
CA ILE A 80 14.89 3.72 1.38
C ILE A 80 13.69 4.36 2.09
N LEU A 81 12.62 4.65 1.34
CA LEU A 81 11.35 5.15 1.88
C LEU A 81 10.30 4.04 1.78
N PHE A 82 9.73 3.56 2.89
CA PHE A 82 8.86 2.40 2.83
C PHE A 82 7.78 2.36 3.92
N LYS A 83 6.77 1.53 3.66
CA LYS A 83 5.81 1.07 4.66
C LYS A 83 5.93 -0.45 4.81
N THR A 84 5.92 -0.92 6.05
CA THR A 84 5.81 -2.35 6.39
C THR A 84 4.37 -2.73 6.74
N GLY A 85 4.03 -3.99 6.52
CA GLY A 85 2.87 -4.64 7.12
C GLY A 85 3.27 -6.03 7.61
N THR A 86 2.85 -6.40 8.81
CA THR A 86 3.16 -7.72 9.37
C THR A 86 1.91 -8.23 10.08
N LEU A 87 1.49 -9.45 9.73
CA LEU A 87 0.51 -10.25 10.47
C LEU A 87 1.06 -11.68 10.56
N HIS A 88 0.44 -12.53 11.38
CA HIS A 88 0.82 -13.95 11.39
C HIS A 88 0.65 -14.58 10.00
N GLY A 89 1.74 -15.13 9.45
CA GLY A 89 1.82 -15.69 8.10
C GLY A 89 1.83 -14.68 6.96
N ILE A 90 1.95 -13.38 7.24
CA ILE A 90 1.94 -12.31 6.22
C ILE A 90 3.03 -11.29 6.54
N SER A 91 3.89 -11.03 5.56
CA SER A 91 4.93 -10.02 5.65
C SER A 91 5.00 -9.21 4.37
N THR A 92 4.76 -7.90 4.48
CA THR A 92 4.73 -6.98 3.36
C THR A 92 5.68 -5.81 3.58
N MET A 93 6.20 -5.28 2.47
CA MET A 93 6.94 -4.03 2.43
C MET A 93 6.79 -3.41 1.05
N ALA A 94 6.50 -2.12 0.99
CA ALA A 94 6.39 -1.41 -0.28
C ALA A 94 6.90 0.02 -0.12
N GLY A 95 7.52 0.55 -1.18
CA GLY A 95 8.21 1.82 -1.07
C GLY A 95 9.03 2.22 -2.29
N TYR A 96 10.02 3.07 -2.04
CA TYR A 96 10.92 3.66 -3.01
C TYR A 96 12.36 3.30 -2.65
N LEU A 97 13.10 2.78 -3.63
CA LEU A 97 14.54 2.55 -3.53
C LEU A 97 15.32 3.87 -3.73
N PRO A 98 16.54 3.97 -3.18
CA PRO A 98 17.40 5.13 -3.40
C PRO A 98 17.76 5.29 -4.88
N GLY A 99 17.92 6.54 -5.33
CA GLY A 99 18.30 6.86 -6.71
C GLY A 99 17.82 8.24 -7.15
N SER A 100 18.34 8.70 -8.30
CA SER A 100 17.92 9.96 -8.93
C SER A 100 16.54 9.87 -9.57
N LYS A 101 16.16 8.68 -10.06
CA LYS A 101 14.82 8.35 -10.55
C LYS A 101 14.08 7.54 -9.48
N PRO A 102 12.75 7.73 -9.33
CA PRO A 102 11.97 6.95 -8.39
C PRO A 102 11.85 5.50 -8.86
N LEU A 103 12.61 4.61 -8.22
CA LEU A 103 12.45 3.16 -8.36
C LEU A 103 11.49 2.67 -7.27
N TYR A 104 10.44 1.97 -7.67
CA TYR A 104 9.40 1.47 -6.77
C TYR A 104 9.67 0.00 -6.46
N PHE A 105 9.35 -0.44 -5.25
CA PHE A 105 9.35 -1.86 -4.92
C PHE A 105 8.09 -2.25 -4.16
N VAL A 106 7.62 -3.47 -4.40
CA VAL A 106 6.47 -4.06 -3.72
C VAL A 106 6.79 -5.51 -3.40
N ILE A 107 6.78 -5.84 -2.11
CA ILE A 107 7.02 -7.19 -1.57
C ILE A 107 5.77 -7.59 -0.80
N LEU A 108 5.00 -8.55 -1.32
CA LEU A 108 3.80 -9.10 -0.66
C LEU A 108 4.01 -10.60 -0.44
N LEU A 109 4.23 -11.03 0.80
CA LEU A 109 4.54 -12.42 1.11
C LEU A 109 3.50 -13.01 2.06
N ASN A 110 2.79 -14.04 1.59
CA ASN A 110 1.90 -14.86 2.40
C ASN A 110 2.62 -16.17 2.75
N GLN A 111 3.48 -16.13 3.76
CA GLN A 111 4.28 -17.27 4.20
C GLN A 111 4.61 -17.16 5.70
N GLN A 112 4.86 -18.30 6.36
CA GLN A 112 5.14 -18.32 7.80
C GLN A 112 6.47 -17.66 8.16
N LYS A 113 7.53 -17.94 7.41
CA LYS A 113 8.85 -17.35 7.64
C LYS A 113 8.93 -15.98 6.98
N ASN A 114 9.14 -14.94 7.78
CA ASN A 114 9.38 -13.60 7.24
C ASN A 114 10.71 -13.56 6.46
N ARG A 115 10.63 -13.39 5.13
CA ARG A 115 11.79 -13.26 4.23
C ARG A 115 11.89 -11.88 3.57
N ARG A 116 11.05 -10.89 3.95
CA ARG A 116 10.97 -9.62 3.22
C ARG A 116 12.30 -8.88 3.18
N ASP A 117 13.06 -8.88 4.27
CA ASP A 117 14.31 -8.13 4.37
C ASP A 117 15.41 -8.78 3.51
N LYS A 118 15.34 -10.11 3.33
CA LYS A 118 16.24 -10.82 2.40
C LYS A 118 15.93 -10.44 0.96
N ILE A 119 14.65 -10.36 0.58
CA ILE A 119 14.24 -9.93 -0.75
C ILE A 119 14.65 -8.47 -0.98
N LEU A 120 14.43 -7.58 0.00
CA LEU A 120 14.87 -6.20 -0.10
C LEU A 120 16.39 -6.09 -0.34
N LYS A 121 17.21 -6.87 0.38
CA LYS A 121 18.66 -6.92 0.15
C LYS A 121 19.02 -7.35 -1.27
N LEU A 122 18.33 -8.35 -1.83
CA LEU A 122 18.53 -8.76 -3.22
C LEU A 122 18.15 -7.67 -4.21
N LEU A 123 17.05 -6.95 -3.97
CA LEU A 123 16.64 -5.81 -4.79
C LEU A 123 17.68 -4.70 -4.75
N LEU A 124 18.18 -4.33 -3.58
CA LEU A 124 19.21 -3.29 -3.43
C LEU A 124 20.56 -3.65 -4.08
N ALA A 125 20.86 -4.94 -4.19
CA ALA A 125 22.06 -5.43 -4.87
C ALA A 125 21.87 -5.55 -6.40
N THR A 126 20.65 -5.37 -6.91
CA THR A 126 20.35 -5.45 -8.34
C THR A 126 20.60 -4.10 -9.01
N ASP A 127 21.32 -4.12 -10.12
CA ASP A 127 21.46 -2.96 -10.99
C ASP A 127 20.24 -2.84 -11.92
N PHE A 128 19.43 -1.80 -11.71
CA PHE A 128 18.25 -1.49 -12.51
C PHE A 128 18.51 -0.46 -13.62
N SER A 129 19.78 -0.15 -13.94
CA SER A 129 20.14 0.83 -14.97
C SER A 129 20.09 0.32 -16.41
N LYS A 130 19.72 -0.95 -16.62
CA LYS A 130 19.58 -1.59 -17.94
C LYS A 130 18.26 -1.28 -18.63
#